data_AF-A0A061A9J0-F1
#
_entry.id   AF-A0A061A9J0-F1
#
_cell.length_a   1.000
_cell.length_b   1.000
_cell.length_c   1.000
_cell.angle_alpha   90.00
_cell.angle_beta   90.00
_cell.angle_gamma   90.00
#
_symmetry.space_group_name_H-M   'P 1'
#
loop_
_entity.id
_entity.type
_entity.pdbx_description
1 polymer ?
#
loop_
_entity_poly.entity_id
_entity_poly.type
_entity_poly.pdbx_seq_one_letter_code
_entity_poly.pdbx_strand_id
1 'polypeptide(L)' 'MSSSKFCDKILVIDGGVMKDFTTHDTLMMNQESLYYKLFTTQAKNYMH' A
#
# COMPACT_ATOMS: atom_id res chain seq x y z
N MET A 1 4.29 -4.52 -11.24
CA MET A 1 5.25 -4.16 -10.16
C MET A 1 4.99 -2.71 -9.75
N SER A 2 4.84 -2.40 -8.46
CA SER A 2 4.56 -1.02 -7.99
C SER A 2 5.84 -0.33 -7.50
N SER A 3 6.14 0.86 -8.03
CA SER A 3 7.29 1.69 -7.62
C SER A 3 7.17 2.21 -6.18
N SER A 4 5.96 2.29 -5.64
CA SER A 4 5.71 2.75 -4.28
C SER A 4 6.38 1.90 -3.20
N LYS A 5 6.71 0.62 -3.50
CA LYS A 5 7.47 -0.25 -2.59
C LYS A 5 8.85 0.33 -2.23
N PHE A 6 9.46 1.12 -3.12
CA PHE A 6 10.82 1.62 -2.96
C PHE A 6 10.89 3.04 -2.38
N CYS A 7 9.76 3.63 -2.00
CA CYS A 7 9.73 4.94 -1.36
C CYS A 7 10.15 4.82 0.11
N ASP A 8 10.80 5.86 0.64
CA ASP A 8 11.15 5.94 2.07
C ASP A 8 9.91 5.89 2.96
N LYS A 9 8.83 6.52 2.52
CA LYS A 9 7.51 6.51 3.16
C LYS A 9 6.40 6.53 2.11
N ILE A 10 5.22 6.08 2.51
CA ILE A 10 4.03 6.00 1.69
C ILE A 10 2.89 6.68 2.44
N LEU A 11 2.25 7.66 1.80
CA LEU A 11 1.04 8.31 2.30
C LEU A 11 -0.19 7.60 1.72
N VAL A 12 -1.03 7.06 2.60
CA VAL A 12 -2.30 6.42 2.21
C VAL A 12 -3.42 7.44 2.40
N ILE A 13 -4.13 7.75 1.31
CA ILE A 13 -5.26 8.68 1.32
C ILE A 13 -6.52 7.94 0.91
N ASP A 14 -7.59 8.15 1.68
CA ASP A 14 -8.92 7.62 1.39
C ASP A 14 -9.97 8.71 1.65
N GLY A 15 -10.79 9.01 0.64
CA GLY A 15 -11.80 10.07 0.73
C GLY A 15 -11.22 11.45 1.09
N GLY A 16 -9.99 11.75 0.68
CA GLY A 16 -9.30 13.01 1.02
C GLY A 16 -8.73 13.07 2.44
N VAL A 17 -8.79 11.96 3.20
CA VAL A 17 -8.25 11.87 4.55
C VAL A 17 -7.00 10.99 4.56
N MET A 18 -5.95 11.44 5.23
CA MET A 18 -4.76 10.62 5.51
C MET A 18 -5.14 9.46 6.44
N LYS A 19 -4.94 8.23 5.98
CA LYS A 19 -5.16 7.00 6.76
C LYS A 19 -3.87 6.45 7.37
N ASP A 20 -2.74 6.63 6.70
CA ASP A 20 -1.44 6.15 7.18
C ASP A 20 -0.28 6.90 6.50
N PHE A 21 0.88 6.97 7.16
CA PHE A 21 2.10 7.56 6.63
C PHE A 21 3.36 6.90 7.21
N THR A 22 3.75 5.76 6.64
CA THR A 22 4.89 4.95 7.11
C THR A 22 5.55 4.19 5.96
N THR A 23 6.51 3.31 6.24
CA THR A 23 7.24 2.52 5.25
C THR A 23 6.35 1.44 4.61
N HIS A 24 6.75 0.93 3.44
CA HIS A 24 6.09 -0.23 2.81
C HIS A 24 5.96 -1.42 3.76
N ASP A 25 7.07 -1.78 4.42
CA ASP A 25 7.11 -2.97 5.28
C ASP A 25 6.14 -2.85 6.45
N THR A 26 6.06 -1.67 7.09
CA THR A 26 5.11 -1.45 8.19
C THR A 26 3.67 -1.49 7.69
N LEU A 27 3.35 -0.90 6.54
CA LEU A 27 2.00 -0.95 5.98
C LEU A 27 1.56 -2.38 5.62
N MET A 28 2.50 -3.23 5.20
CA MET A 28 2.22 -4.63 4.85
C MET A 28 1.98 -5.53 6.07
N MET A 29 2.38 -5.12 7.28
CA MET A 29 2.12 -5.89 8.50
C MET A 29 0.64 -5.94 8.86
N ASN A 30 -0.13 -4.90 8.50
CA ASN A 30 -1.56 -4.85 8.74
C ASN A 30 -2.34 -5.36 7.52
N GLN A 31 -2.71 -6.63 7.54
CA GLN A 31 -3.44 -7.29 6.44
C GLN A 31 -4.88 -6.78 6.25
N GLU A 32 -5.43 -6.11 7.26
CA GLU A 32 -6.77 -5.50 7.18
C GLU A 32 -6.72 -4.06 6.63
N SER A 33 -5.52 -3.47 6.56
CA SER A 33 -5.33 -2.10 6.08
C SER A 33 -5.73 -1.91 4.62
N LEU A 34 -6.11 -0.69 4.28
CA LEU A 34 -6.40 -0.29 2.90
C LEU A 34 -5.18 -0.52 2.00
N TYR A 35 -3.98 -0.18 2.48
CA TYR A 35 -2.75 -0.35 1.71
C TYR A 35 -2.49 -1.80 1.32
N TYR A 36 -2.54 -2.73 2.28
CA TYR A 36 -2.32 -4.16 2.02
C TYR A 36 -3.29 -4.69 0.97
N LYS A 37 -4.59 -4.36 1.12
CA LYS A 37 -5.64 -4.78 0.18
C LYS A 37 -5.35 -4.26 -1.25
N LEU A 38 -5.04 -2.97 -1.39
CA LEU A 38 -4.73 -2.37 -2.69
C LEU A 38 -3.46 -2.94 -3.33
N PHE A 39 -2.39 -3.08 -2.55
CA PHE A 39 -1.10 -3.57 -3.05
C PHE A 39 -1.20 -5.03 -3.50
N THR A 40 -1.84 -5.89 -2.71
CA THR A 40 -2.02 -7.32 -3.06
C THR A 40 -3.00 -7.53 -4.21
N THR A 41 -4.04 -6.70 -4.33
CA THR A 41 -4.99 -6.75 -5.45
C THR A 41 -4.30 -6.40 -6.77
N GLN A 42 -3.47 -5.35 -6.76
CA GLN A 42 -2.64 -5.00 -7.92
C GLN A 42 -1.70 -6.15 -8.28
N ALA A 43 -0.99 -6.73 -7.30
CA ALA A 43 -0.08 -7.84 -7.56
C ALA A 43 -0.75 -9.00 -8.30
N LYS A 44 -1.97 -9.41 -7.91
CA LYS A 44 -2.74 -10.47 -8.59
C LYS A 44 -3.08 -10.14 -10.05
N ASN A 45 -3.42 -8.88 -10.33
CA ASN A 45 -3.85 -8.46 -11.67
C ASN A 45 -2.67 -8.25 -12.66
N TYR A 46 -1.44 -8.12 -12.15
CA TYR A 46 -0.23 -7.97 -12.97
C TYR A 46 0.59 -9.27 -13.08
N MET A 47 -0.01 -10.44 -12.83
CA MET A 47 0.60 -11.77 -13.02
C MET A 47 0.36 -12.36 -14.42
N HIS A 48 -0.15 -11.56 -15.35
CA HIS A 48 -0.30 -11.86 -16.78
C HIS A 48 0.64 -10.98 -17.59
#